data_AF-A0A1G6NYJ2-F1
#
_entry.id   AF-A0A1G6NYJ2-F1
#
_cell.length_a   1.000
_cell.length_b   1.000
_cell.length_c   1.000
_cell.angle_alpha   90.00
_cell.angle_beta   90.00
_cell.angle_gamma   90.00
#
_symmetry.space_group_name_H-M   'P 1'
#
loop_
_entity.id
_entity.type
_entity.pdbx_description
1 polymer ?
#
loop_
_entity_poly.entity_id
_entity_poly.type
_entity_poly.pdbx_seq_one_letter_code
_entity_poly.pdbx_strand_id
1 'polypeptide(L)'
;MTVSLITLGVIAALAIIALLGLAWLAYVNTETARTNGYDQGYGDAKTAFTEYTTSLEEQLTSSVGRLAKANRDIEAQLQDADRRIAIYAGRSYTRDELTSIRRAAKQLKLAALTYNQLSTSQVLELSDQARHALTVCGELEQLAQRIEDQLEGTAPTALPNTQQEAEAALLEAAAFAAGVPNGKSWLVYGPERCGKTTNAQAIADALGLTEIVDDWQPGDPAPITKALVLTNHLGPDHMPFSRRVLSYDQAMSLVAAKANAKQGAAA
;
A
#
# COMPACT_ATOMS: atom_id res chain seq x y z
N MET A 1 -50.58 63.68 -67.80
CA MET A 1 -49.42 62.91 -67.28
C MET A 1 -48.94 63.38 -65.89
N THR A 2 -49.76 64.04 -65.07
CA THR A 2 -49.34 64.54 -63.73
C THR A 2 -49.73 63.62 -62.57
N VAL A 3 -50.72 62.75 -62.75
CA VAL A 3 -51.22 61.84 -61.70
C VAL A 3 -50.20 60.76 -61.32
N SER A 4 -49.34 60.31 -62.25
CA SER A 4 -48.32 59.28 -61.96
C SER A 4 -47.15 59.76 -61.09
N LEU A 5 -46.85 61.06 -61.04
CA LEU A 5 -45.71 61.56 -60.24
C LEU A 5 -46.06 61.67 -58.75
N ILE A 6 -47.31 62.06 -58.45
CA ILE A 6 -47.79 62.21 -57.07
C ILE A 6 -47.94 60.85 -56.40
N THR A 7 -48.49 59.85 -57.09
CA THR A 7 -48.64 58.50 -56.54
C THR A 7 -47.29 57.85 -56.26
N LEU A 8 -46.30 58.03 -57.13
CA LEU A 8 -44.94 57.52 -56.91
C LEU A 8 -44.24 58.20 -55.73
N GLY A 9 -44.45 59.50 -55.55
CA GLY A 9 -43.94 60.25 -54.40
C GLY A 9 -44.53 59.79 -53.06
N VAL A 10 -45.84 59.50 -53.02
CA VAL A 10 -46.51 58.99 -51.81
C VAL A 10 -46.03 57.58 -51.45
N ILE A 11 -45.88 56.69 -52.43
CA ILE A 11 -45.35 55.34 -52.21
C ILE A 11 -43.92 55.38 -51.69
N ALA A 12 -43.07 56.24 -52.26
CA ALA A 12 -41.69 56.43 -51.79
C ALA A 12 -41.63 56.97 -50.35
N ALA A 13 -42.48 57.95 -50.00
CA ALA A 13 -42.55 58.50 -48.65
C ALA A 13 -42.99 57.44 -47.62
N LEU A 14 -43.99 56.62 -47.95
CA LEU A 14 -44.43 55.52 -47.09
C LEU A 14 -43.34 54.45 -46.92
N ALA A 15 -42.62 54.12 -47.98
CA ALA A 15 -41.49 53.20 -47.91
C ALA A 15 -40.38 53.72 -47.01
N ILE A 16 -40.05 55.01 -47.08
CA ILE A 16 -39.05 55.64 -46.20
C ILE A 16 -39.48 55.59 -44.74
N ILE A 17 -40.75 55.90 -44.45
CA ILE A 17 -41.28 55.85 -43.07
C ILE A 17 -41.25 54.40 -42.54
N ALA A 18 -41.62 53.42 -43.36
CA ALA A 18 -41.56 52.01 -42.97
C ALA A 18 -40.11 51.55 -42.70
N LEU A 19 -39.14 51.98 -43.50
CA LEU A 19 -37.72 51.68 -43.31
C LEU A 19 -37.18 52.33 -42.03
N LEU A 20 -37.54 53.59 -41.74
CA LEU A 20 -37.16 54.26 -40.50
C LEU A 20 -37.77 53.60 -39.27
N GLY A 21 -39.03 53.17 -39.36
CA GLY A 21 -39.71 52.41 -38.30
C GLY A 21 -39.05 51.07 -38.02
N LEU A 22 -38.69 50.31 -39.06
CA LEU A 22 -37.94 49.05 -38.92
C LEU A 22 -36.54 49.26 -38.33
N ALA A 23 -35.83 50.31 -38.74
CA ALA A 23 -34.52 50.63 -38.21
C ALA A 23 -34.57 50.96 -36.71
N TRP A 24 -35.58 51.72 -36.26
CA TRP A 24 -35.76 52.03 -34.85
C TRP A 24 -36.12 50.78 -34.02
N LEU A 25 -37.00 49.92 -34.55
CA LEU A 25 -37.39 48.67 -33.89
C LEU A 25 -36.20 47.71 -33.76
N ALA A 26 -35.36 47.62 -34.81
CA ALA A 26 -34.12 46.86 -34.76
C ALA A 26 -33.14 47.42 -33.71
N TYR A 27 -32.99 48.74 -33.65
CA TYR A 27 -32.11 49.41 -32.68
C TYR A 27 -32.53 49.10 -31.23
N VAL A 28 -33.81 49.28 -30.89
CA VAL A 28 -34.34 49.02 -29.54
C VAL A 28 -34.21 47.54 -29.14
N ASN A 29 -34.43 46.62 -30.08
CA ASN A 29 -34.25 45.19 -29.83
C ASN A 29 -32.77 44.82 -29.57
N THR A 30 -31.81 45.50 -30.19
CA THR A 30 -30.38 45.23 -29.93
C THR A 30 -29.90 45.75 -28.57
N GLU A 31 -30.42 46.89 -28.11
CA GLU A 31 -30.07 47.48 -26.82
C GLU A 31 -30.59 46.60 -25.67
N THR A 32 -31.85 46.16 -25.77
CA THR A 32 -32.49 45.25 -24.81
C THR A 32 -31.86 43.86 -24.79
N ALA A 33 -31.40 43.35 -25.94
CA ALA A 33 -30.67 42.09 -26.00
C ALA A 33 -29.32 42.15 -25.27
N ARG A 34 -28.62 43.29 -25.34
CA ARG A 34 -27.33 43.47 -24.64
C ARG A 34 -27.51 43.56 -23.12
N THR A 35 -28.49 44.31 -22.64
CA THR A 35 -28.76 44.42 -21.19
C THR A 35 -29.25 43.08 -20.63
N ASN A 36 -30.19 42.42 -21.32
CA ASN A 36 -30.70 41.12 -20.89
C ASN A 36 -29.61 40.05 -20.92
N GLY A 37 -28.70 40.07 -21.90
CA GLY A 37 -27.57 39.15 -21.96
C GLY A 37 -26.55 39.37 -20.84
N TYR A 38 -26.31 40.62 -20.43
CA TYR A 38 -25.43 40.94 -19.30
C TYR A 38 -26.03 40.44 -17.97
N ASP A 39 -27.32 40.67 -17.75
CA ASP A 39 -28.00 40.25 -16.52
C ASP A 39 -28.16 38.72 -16.44
N GLN A 40 -28.45 38.05 -17.57
CA GLN A 40 -28.47 36.58 -17.66
C GLN A 40 -27.08 36.01 -17.38
N GLY A 41 -26.03 36.53 -18.03
CA GLY A 41 -24.66 36.06 -17.80
C GLY A 41 -24.20 36.26 -16.35
N TYR A 42 -24.57 37.38 -15.72
CA TYR A 42 -24.27 37.62 -14.31
C TYR A 42 -25.05 36.68 -13.37
N GLY A 43 -26.33 36.42 -13.64
CA GLY A 43 -27.15 35.47 -12.91
C GLY A 43 -26.65 34.03 -13.01
N ASP A 44 -26.27 33.61 -14.22
CA ASP A 44 -25.74 32.27 -14.50
C ASP A 44 -24.38 32.08 -13.82
N ALA A 45 -23.49 33.07 -13.89
CA ALA A 45 -22.19 33.02 -13.21
C ALA A 45 -22.33 32.94 -11.68
N LYS A 46 -23.28 33.69 -11.11
CA LYS A 46 -23.56 33.66 -9.66
C LYS A 46 -24.15 32.31 -9.23
N THR A 47 -25.05 31.75 -10.02
CA THR A 47 -25.65 30.44 -9.77
C THR A 47 -24.59 29.34 -9.84
N ALA A 48 -23.77 29.32 -10.90
CA ALA A 48 -22.68 28.37 -11.07
C ALA A 48 -21.65 28.45 -9.93
N PHE A 49 -21.33 29.66 -9.46
CA PHE A 49 -20.44 29.83 -8.30
C PHE A 49 -21.04 29.25 -7.02
N THR A 50 -22.34 29.46 -6.79
CA THR A 50 -23.05 28.95 -5.61
C THR A 50 -23.18 27.42 -5.65
N GLU A 51 -23.42 26.84 -6.83
CA GLU A 51 -23.43 25.40 -7.05
C GLU A 51 -22.05 24.79 -6.80
N TYR A 52 -20.99 25.44 -7.29
CA TYR A 52 -19.61 25.01 -7.04
C TYR A 52 -19.29 24.99 -5.55
N THR A 53 -19.57 26.07 -4.81
CA THR A 53 -19.30 26.11 -3.35
C THR A 53 -20.08 25.03 -2.60
N THR A 54 -21.35 24.82 -2.95
CA THR A 54 -22.19 23.79 -2.33
C THR A 54 -21.64 22.39 -2.62
N SER A 55 -21.23 22.12 -3.86
CA SER A 55 -20.64 20.84 -4.23
C SER A 55 -19.30 20.58 -3.52
N LEU A 56 -18.52 21.63 -3.26
CA LEU A 56 -17.24 21.54 -2.56
C LEU A 56 -17.45 21.21 -1.07
N GLU A 57 -18.43 21.85 -0.44
CA GLU A 57 -18.84 21.57 0.94
C GLU A 57 -19.36 20.14 1.10
N GLU A 58 -20.13 19.65 0.13
CA GLU A 58 -20.60 18.26 0.10
C GLU A 58 -19.43 17.28 -0.04
N GLN A 59 -18.48 17.54 -0.95
CA GLN A 59 -17.29 16.72 -1.10
C GLN A 59 -16.43 16.70 0.17
N LEU A 60 -16.22 17.86 0.81
CA LEU A 60 -15.49 17.97 2.06
C LEU A 60 -16.16 17.15 3.16
N THR A 61 -17.48 17.31 3.32
CA THR A 61 -18.26 16.55 4.31
C THR A 61 -18.19 15.04 4.05
N SER A 62 -18.28 14.62 2.78
CA SER A 62 -18.14 13.21 2.41
C SER A 62 -16.75 12.66 2.70
N SER A 63 -15.70 13.48 2.53
CA SER A 63 -14.31 13.08 2.76
C SER A 63 -14.03 12.93 4.26
N VAL A 64 -14.49 13.88 5.07
CA VAL A 64 -14.41 13.83 6.54
C VAL A 64 -15.19 12.63 7.08
N GLY A 65 -16.39 12.37 6.54
CA GLY A 65 -17.19 11.20 6.91
C GLY A 65 -16.48 9.87 6.61
N ARG A 66 -15.80 9.78 5.44
CA ARG A 66 -15.00 8.60 5.08
C ARG A 66 -13.80 8.41 6.01
N LEU A 67 -13.09 9.48 6.35
CA LEU A 67 -11.97 9.42 7.31
C LEU A 67 -12.42 9.02 8.71
N ALA A 68 -13.51 9.61 9.21
CA ALA A 68 -14.08 9.24 10.50
C ALA A 68 -14.51 7.77 10.56
N LYS A 69 -15.06 7.24 9.45
CA LYS A 69 -15.37 5.82 9.35
C LYS A 69 -14.11 4.95 9.35
N ALA A 70 -13.10 5.29 8.53
CA ALA A 70 -11.85 4.55 8.48
C ALA A 70 -11.13 4.52 9.84
N ASN A 71 -11.13 5.63 10.58
CA ASN A 71 -10.55 5.68 11.92
C ASN A 71 -11.29 4.76 12.91
N ARG A 72 -12.63 4.75 12.89
CA ARG A 72 -13.42 3.81 13.73
C ARG A 72 -13.15 2.36 13.37
N ASP A 73 -13.02 2.04 12.08
CA ASP A 73 -12.71 0.68 11.62
C ASP A 73 -11.31 0.25 12.10
N ILE A 74 -10.33 1.16 12.09
CA ILE A 74 -8.97 0.92 12.63
C ILE A 74 -8.99 0.69 14.13
N GLU A 75 -9.71 1.52 14.90
CA GLU A 75 -9.84 1.37 16.36
C GLU A 75 -10.48 0.03 16.72
N ALA A 76 -11.52 -0.39 15.99
CA ALA A 76 -12.15 -1.69 16.20
C ALA A 76 -11.19 -2.85 15.92
N GLN A 77 -10.36 -2.74 14.87
CA GLN A 77 -9.34 -3.74 14.55
C GLN A 77 -8.23 -3.79 15.61
N LEU A 78 -7.78 -2.64 16.10
CA LEU A 78 -6.81 -2.55 17.20
C LEU A 78 -7.34 -3.22 18.47
N GLN A 79 -8.59 -2.91 18.84
CA GLN A 79 -9.21 -3.48 20.03
C GLN A 79 -9.40 -5.01 19.93
N ASP A 80 -9.74 -5.52 18.74
CA ASP A 80 -9.79 -6.97 18.50
C ASP A 80 -8.39 -7.60 18.58
N ALA A 81 -7.38 -6.97 17.98
CA ALA A 81 -6.00 -7.42 18.04
C ALA A 81 -5.49 -7.47 19.49
N ASP A 82 -5.74 -6.43 20.28
CA ASP A 82 -5.38 -6.36 21.71
C ASP A 82 -6.09 -7.45 22.51
N ARG A 83 -7.39 -7.67 22.26
CA ARG A 83 -8.14 -8.75 22.91
C ARG A 83 -7.54 -10.12 22.60
N ARG A 84 -7.12 -10.34 21.35
CA ARG A 84 -6.47 -11.60 20.94
C ARG A 84 -5.10 -11.73 21.59
N ILE A 85 -4.28 -10.67 21.56
CA ILE A 85 -2.97 -10.64 22.22
C ILE A 85 -3.11 -10.94 23.71
N ALA A 86 -4.08 -10.34 24.40
CA ALA A 86 -4.35 -10.61 25.81
C ALA A 86 -4.72 -12.09 26.08
N ILE A 87 -5.52 -12.71 25.21
CA ILE A 87 -5.86 -14.14 25.32
C ILE A 87 -4.62 -15.02 25.12
N TYR A 88 -3.73 -14.68 24.18
CA TYR A 88 -2.50 -15.43 23.94
C TYR A 88 -1.42 -15.18 25.01
N ALA A 89 -1.31 -13.95 25.52
CA ALA A 89 -0.39 -13.58 26.61
C ALA A 89 -0.83 -14.18 27.96
N GLY A 90 -2.14 -14.33 28.19
CA GLY A 90 -2.70 -15.03 29.34
C GLY A 90 -2.49 -16.55 29.32
N ARG A 91 -2.04 -17.10 28.17
CA ARG A 91 -1.53 -18.48 28.04
C ARG A 91 0.00 -18.50 28.01
N SER A 92 0.64 -17.64 28.80
CA SER A 92 2.09 -17.68 28.99
C SER A 92 2.45 -19.01 29.66
N TYR A 93 3.34 -19.75 29.01
CA TYR A 93 3.83 -21.02 29.53
C TYR A 93 4.45 -20.79 30.90
N THR A 94 3.94 -21.48 31.92
CA THR A 94 4.43 -21.37 33.29
C THR A 94 5.74 -22.16 33.44
N ARG A 95 6.55 -21.79 34.45
CA ARG A 95 7.79 -22.52 34.78
C ARG A 95 7.51 -24.00 35.08
N ASP A 96 6.33 -24.30 35.61
CA ASP A 96 5.87 -25.66 35.88
C ASP A 96 5.61 -26.44 34.58
N GLU A 97 4.97 -25.83 33.58
CA GLU A 97 4.75 -26.44 32.26
C GLU A 97 6.07 -26.71 31.53
N LEU A 98 7.04 -25.80 31.62
CA LEU A 98 8.39 -26.02 31.10
C LEU A 98 9.05 -27.26 31.75
N THR A 99 8.91 -27.42 33.08
CA THR A 99 9.44 -28.61 33.76
C THR A 99 8.73 -29.89 33.33
N SER A 100 7.43 -29.84 33.06
CA SER A 100 6.63 -30.97 32.56
C SER A 100 7.09 -31.40 31.17
N ILE A 101 7.29 -30.44 30.25
CA ILE A 101 7.78 -30.68 28.89
C ILE A 101 9.18 -31.32 28.92
N ARG A 102 10.08 -30.79 29.77
CA ARG A 102 11.43 -31.36 29.94
C ARG A 102 11.40 -32.78 30.50
N ARG A 103 10.47 -33.09 31.42
CA ARG A 103 10.30 -34.46 31.93
C ARG A 103 9.80 -35.40 30.83
N ALA A 104 8.84 -34.98 30.03
CA ALA A 104 8.33 -35.76 28.91
C ALA A 104 9.42 -36.05 27.86
N ALA A 105 10.23 -35.06 27.50
CA ALA A 105 11.38 -35.25 26.61
C ALA A 105 12.38 -36.30 27.14
N LYS A 106 12.73 -36.22 28.44
CA LYS A 106 13.61 -37.22 29.08
C LYS A 106 13.01 -38.63 29.05
N GLN A 107 11.70 -38.77 29.27
CA GLN A 107 11.02 -40.06 29.21
C GLN A 107 10.99 -40.64 27.79
N LEU A 108 10.76 -39.81 26.77
CA LEU A 108 10.82 -40.23 25.37
C LEU A 108 12.22 -40.65 24.94
N LYS A 109 13.25 -39.94 25.42
CA LYS A 109 14.65 -40.32 25.21
C LYS A 109 14.98 -41.67 25.84
N LEU A 110 14.49 -41.92 27.06
CA LEU A 110 14.63 -43.22 27.72
C LEU A 110 13.88 -44.32 26.94
N ALA A 111 12.66 -44.05 26.49
CA ALA A 111 11.88 -45.00 25.69
C ALA A 111 12.58 -45.33 24.36
N ALA A 112 13.14 -44.34 23.67
CA ALA A 112 13.91 -44.53 22.45
C ALA A 112 15.14 -45.42 22.67
N LEU A 113 15.87 -45.20 23.77
CA LEU A 113 17.01 -46.05 24.15
C LEU A 113 16.57 -47.49 24.40
N THR A 114 15.47 -47.69 25.12
CA THR A 114 14.91 -49.03 25.38
C THR A 114 14.49 -49.72 24.08
N TYR A 115 13.81 -49.01 23.17
CA TYR A 115 13.43 -49.56 21.86
C TYR A 115 14.64 -49.94 21.01
N ASN A 116 15.70 -49.13 21.05
CA ASN A 116 16.93 -49.41 20.31
C ASN A 116 17.67 -50.64 20.89
N GLN A 117 17.71 -50.77 22.22
CA GLN A 117 18.27 -51.95 22.90
C GLN A 117 17.47 -53.22 22.56
N LEU A 118 16.14 -53.16 22.58
CA LEU A 118 15.26 -54.29 22.26
C LEU A 118 15.33 -54.68 20.77
N SER A 119 15.53 -53.71 19.88
CA SER A 119 15.76 -53.96 18.46
C SER A 119 17.11 -54.64 18.22
N THR A 120 18.16 -54.23 18.95
CA THR A 120 19.50 -54.83 18.86
C THR A 120 19.51 -56.28 19.35
N SER A 121 18.65 -56.63 20.32
CA SER A 121 18.49 -58.01 20.80
C SER A 121 17.64 -58.92 19.88
N GLN A 122 17.34 -58.50 18.64
CA GLN A 122 16.61 -59.29 17.62
C GLN A 122 15.18 -59.71 17.99
N VAL A 123 14.52 -59.08 18.98
CA VAL A 123 13.21 -59.56 19.47
C VAL A 123 12.02 -58.88 18.77
N LEU A 124 12.15 -57.65 18.24
CA LEU A 124 11.10 -56.96 17.47
C LEU A 124 11.67 -55.88 16.52
N GLU A 125 10.98 -55.61 15.40
CA GLU A 125 11.20 -54.45 14.54
C GLU A 125 10.67 -53.16 15.19
N LEU A 126 11.34 -52.71 16.25
CA LEU A 126 10.98 -51.48 17.00
C LEU A 126 11.78 -50.24 16.56
N SER A 127 12.52 -50.34 15.45
CA SER A 127 13.43 -49.29 14.99
C SER A 127 12.70 -48.00 14.61
N ASP A 128 11.47 -48.10 14.09
CA ASP A 128 10.66 -46.94 13.73
C ASP A 128 10.07 -46.24 14.95
N GLN A 129 9.64 -46.97 15.99
CA GLN A 129 9.22 -46.36 17.25
C GLN A 129 10.38 -45.62 17.94
N ALA A 130 11.60 -46.17 17.86
CA ALA A 130 12.80 -45.50 18.39
C ALA A 130 13.10 -44.18 17.65
N ARG A 131 13.01 -44.18 16.32
CA ARG A 131 13.20 -42.97 15.49
C ARG A 131 12.12 -41.92 15.76
N HIS A 132 10.86 -42.35 15.86
CA HIS A 132 9.76 -41.44 16.14
C HIS A 132 9.88 -40.81 17.53
N ALA A 133 10.21 -41.60 18.56
CA ALA A 133 10.44 -41.10 19.90
C ALA A 133 11.60 -40.08 19.97
N LEU A 134 12.69 -40.28 19.21
CA LEU A 134 13.80 -39.31 19.12
C LEU A 134 13.39 -38.03 18.40
N THR A 135 12.58 -38.12 17.34
CA THR A 135 12.09 -36.97 16.60
C THR A 135 11.23 -36.08 17.49
N VAL A 136 10.24 -36.69 18.18
CA VAL A 136 9.36 -35.97 19.11
C VAL A 136 10.14 -35.42 20.31
N CYS A 137 11.17 -36.12 20.78
CA CYS A 137 12.07 -35.60 21.82
C CYS A 137 12.77 -34.32 21.37
N GLY A 138 13.31 -34.29 20.15
CA GLY A 138 13.98 -33.10 19.60
C GLY A 138 13.04 -31.91 19.45
N GLU A 139 11.81 -32.14 19.00
CA GLU A 139 10.78 -31.10 18.90
C GLU A 139 10.40 -30.53 20.27
N LEU A 140 10.23 -31.38 21.28
CA LEU A 140 9.92 -30.96 22.65
C LEU A 140 11.08 -30.21 23.32
N GLU A 141 12.33 -30.59 23.05
CA GLU A 141 13.51 -29.86 23.53
C GLU A 141 13.60 -28.46 22.90
N GLN A 142 13.34 -28.34 21.59
CA GLN A 142 13.29 -27.04 20.91
C GLN A 142 12.14 -26.15 21.41
N LEU A 143 10.99 -26.74 21.71
CA LEU A 143 9.85 -26.04 22.27
C LEU A 143 10.15 -25.58 23.70
N ALA A 144 10.79 -26.42 24.52
CA ALA A 144 11.23 -26.05 25.86
C ALA A 144 12.24 -24.90 25.83
N GLN A 145 13.20 -24.91 24.90
CA GLN A 145 14.17 -23.81 24.76
C GLN A 145 13.50 -22.49 24.40
N ARG A 146 12.58 -22.49 23.41
CA ARG A 146 11.82 -21.28 23.05
C ARG A 146 11.03 -20.71 24.21
N ILE A 147 10.41 -21.57 25.02
CA ILE A 147 9.66 -21.16 26.20
C ILE A 147 10.59 -20.59 27.28
N GLU A 148 11.76 -21.19 27.47
CA GLU A 148 12.76 -20.68 28.41
C GLU A 148 13.27 -19.30 27.99
N ASP A 149 13.60 -19.11 26.71
CA ASP A 149 14.01 -17.80 26.17
C ASP A 149 12.90 -16.73 26.33
N GLN A 150 11.63 -17.14 26.20
CA GLN A 150 10.48 -16.27 26.46
C GLN A 150 10.29 -15.94 27.96
N LEU A 151 10.62 -16.87 28.86
CA LEU A 151 10.50 -16.71 30.32
C LEU A 151 11.68 -15.94 30.94
N GLU A 152 12.87 -16.06 30.37
CA GLU A 152 14.08 -15.37 30.83
C GLU A 152 14.18 -13.92 30.35
N GLY A 153 13.18 -13.44 29.58
CA GLY A 153 13.10 -12.03 29.18
C GLY A 153 14.16 -11.63 28.16
N THR A 154 14.70 -12.57 27.37
CA THR A 154 15.60 -12.30 26.24
C THR A 154 14.85 -12.07 24.92
N ALA A 155 13.53 -11.87 24.97
CA ALA A 155 12.79 -11.15 23.94
C ALA A 155 13.03 -9.63 24.10
N PRO A 156 13.09 -8.85 23.00
CA PRO A 156 13.63 -7.50 23.01
C PRO A 156 12.88 -6.60 23.99
N THR A 157 13.66 -6.04 24.91
CA THR A 157 13.43 -4.87 25.77
C THR A 157 12.02 -4.74 26.36
N ALA A 158 11.94 -4.91 27.68
CA ALA A 158 10.80 -4.57 28.52
C ALA A 158 10.05 -3.32 28.02
N LEU A 159 8.73 -3.41 27.98
CA LEU A 159 7.87 -2.25 27.77
C LEU A 159 8.30 -1.16 28.78
N PRO A 160 8.65 0.03 28.30
CA PRO A 160 9.19 1.09 29.13
C PRO A 160 8.16 1.51 30.19
N ASN A 161 8.56 1.41 31.47
CA ASN A 161 7.66 1.60 32.61
C ASN A 161 7.45 3.09 32.94
N THR A 162 8.15 4.00 32.25
CA THR A 162 7.96 5.44 32.33
C THR A 162 7.82 6.06 30.95
N GLN A 163 7.03 7.13 30.86
CA GLN A 163 6.73 7.82 29.60
C GLN A 163 8.00 8.35 28.90
N GLN A 164 9.04 8.70 29.67
CA GLN A 164 10.35 9.10 29.14
C GLN A 164 11.17 7.92 28.57
N GLU A 165 11.12 6.75 29.22
CA GLU A 165 11.74 5.54 28.66
C GLU A 165 10.99 5.06 27.41
N ALA A 166 9.67 5.33 27.32
CA ALA A 166 8.86 5.03 26.15
C ALA A 166 9.23 5.92 24.97
N GLU A 167 9.44 7.20 25.23
CA GLU A 167 9.88 8.15 24.23
C GLU A 167 11.32 7.86 23.76
N ALA A 168 12.22 7.50 24.68
CA ALA A 168 13.58 7.09 24.37
C ALA A 168 13.64 5.77 23.58
N ALA A 169 12.86 4.75 23.99
CA ALA A 169 12.76 3.49 23.27
C ALA A 169 12.04 3.63 21.94
N LEU A 170 11.08 4.54 21.79
CA LEU A 170 10.49 4.90 20.49
C LEU A 170 11.50 5.62 19.61
N LEU A 171 12.34 6.49 20.15
CA LEU A 171 13.38 7.17 19.39
C LEU A 171 14.49 6.20 18.97
N GLU A 172 14.86 5.27 19.84
CA GLU A 172 15.84 4.22 19.57
C GLU A 172 15.27 3.17 18.61
N ALA A 173 14.01 2.76 18.78
CA ALA A 173 13.31 1.88 17.85
C ALA A 173 13.00 2.58 16.52
N ALA A 174 12.78 3.91 16.50
CA ALA A 174 12.66 4.68 15.27
C ALA A 174 14.01 4.90 14.59
N ALA A 175 15.10 5.03 15.34
CA ALA A 175 16.46 5.06 14.80
C ALA A 175 16.88 3.67 14.27
N PHE A 176 16.48 2.60 14.97
CA PHE A 176 16.65 1.22 14.53
C PHE A 176 15.75 0.88 13.34
N ALA A 177 14.50 1.36 13.30
CA ALA A 177 13.59 1.20 12.16
C ALA A 177 13.92 2.14 10.99
N ALA A 178 14.61 3.26 11.24
CA ALA A 178 15.24 4.07 10.21
C ALA A 178 16.50 3.37 9.64
N GLY A 179 17.13 2.47 10.40
CA GLY A 179 18.25 1.64 9.98
C GLY A 179 17.89 0.24 9.47
N VAL A 180 16.71 -0.30 9.79
CA VAL A 180 16.19 -1.58 9.30
C VAL A 180 15.01 -1.28 8.37
N PRO A 181 15.24 -1.26 7.05
CA PRO A 181 14.18 -0.96 6.09
C PRO A 181 13.23 -2.16 6.00
N ASN A 182 12.26 -2.27 6.91
CA ASN A 182 11.15 -3.20 6.75
C ASN A 182 10.27 -2.70 5.61
N GLY A 183 10.31 -3.39 4.48
CA GLY A 183 9.44 -3.08 3.37
C GLY A 183 9.60 -4.03 2.21
N LYS A 184 8.72 -3.81 1.24
CA LYS A 184 8.38 -4.77 0.21
C LYS A 184 9.52 -4.90 -0.81
N SER A 185 10.21 -6.04 -0.84
CA SER A 185 11.16 -6.40 -1.91
C SER A 185 10.48 -6.56 -3.28
N TRP A 186 11.20 -6.21 -4.35
CA TRP A 186 10.78 -6.35 -5.75
C TRP A 186 11.78 -7.18 -6.54
N LEU A 187 11.29 -8.12 -7.35
CA LEU A 187 12.11 -8.96 -8.22
C LEU A 187 12.08 -8.43 -9.65
N VAL A 188 13.25 -8.24 -10.27
CA VAL A 188 13.40 -7.86 -11.67
C VAL A 188 14.09 -8.98 -12.45
N TYR A 189 13.44 -9.44 -13.52
CA TYR A 189 13.97 -10.47 -14.41
C TYR A 189 14.17 -9.93 -15.84
N GLY A 190 15.02 -10.60 -16.60
CA GLY A 190 15.25 -10.30 -18.01
C GLY A 190 16.33 -11.20 -18.62
N PRO A 191 16.60 -11.13 -19.92
CA PRO A 191 17.66 -11.91 -20.56
C PRO A 191 19.06 -11.52 -20.04
N GLU A 192 20.03 -12.42 -20.13
CA GLU A 192 21.42 -12.12 -19.77
C GLU A 192 21.96 -10.93 -20.59
N ARG A 193 22.87 -10.14 -20.00
CA ARG A 193 23.48 -8.95 -20.63
C ARG A 193 22.55 -7.79 -21.00
N CYS A 194 21.30 -7.78 -20.54
CA CYS A 194 20.39 -6.62 -20.75
C CYS A 194 20.69 -5.38 -19.89
N GLY A 195 21.79 -5.37 -19.12
CA GLY A 195 22.17 -4.19 -18.32
C GLY A 195 21.42 -4.04 -16.99
N LYS A 196 20.81 -5.11 -16.46
CA LYS A 196 20.16 -5.14 -15.13
C LYS A 196 21.08 -4.65 -14.02
N THR A 197 22.26 -5.25 -13.87
CA THR A 197 23.25 -4.86 -12.87
C THR A 197 23.71 -3.41 -13.04
N THR A 198 23.90 -2.96 -14.29
CA THR A 198 24.31 -1.57 -14.59
C THR A 198 23.25 -0.53 -14.21
N ASN A 199 21.97 -0.87 -14.32
CA ASN A 199 20.85 0.03 -14.01
C ASN A 199 20.20 -0.24 -12.65
N ALA A 200 20.75 -1.16 -11.86
CA ALA A 200 20.16 -1.62 -10.61
C ALA A 200 19.92 -0.46 -9.63
N GLN A 201 20.88 0.46 -9.53
CA GLN A 201 20.78 1.63 -8.66
C GLN A 201 19.65 2.56 -9.08
N ALA A 202 19.51 2.84 -10.38
CA ALA A 202 18.46 3.70 -10.90
C ALA A 202 17.06 3.08 -10.67
N ILE A 203 16.94 1.77 -10.80
CA ILE A 203 15.70 1.03 -10.56
C ILE A 203 15.36 1.01 -9.05
N ALA A 204 16.34 0.79 -8.20
CA ALA A 204 16.17 0.83 -6.74
C ALA A 204 15.71 2.21 -6.28
N ASP A 205 16.36 3.28 -6.77
CA ASP A 205 15.99 4.67 -6.49
C ASP A 205 14.58 4.99 -7.00
N ALA A 206 14.18 4.45 -8.15
CA ALA A 206 12.84 4.63 -8.70
C ALA A 206 11.76 4.00 -7.82
N LEU A 207 12.01 2.79 -7.33
CA LEU A 207 11.11 2.02 -6.48
C LEU A 207 11.19 2.38 -4.98
N GLY A 208 12.17 3.21 -4.57
CA GLY A 208 12.39 3.59 -3.17
C GLY A 208 12.95 2.44 -2.32
N LEU A 209 13.79 1.60 -2.94
CA LEU A 209 14.45 0.45 -2.33
C LEU A 209 15.84 0.86 -1.86
N THR A 210 16.29 0.28 -0.74
CA THR A 210 17.52 0.67 -0.03
C THR A 210 18.65 -0.33 -0.25
N GLU A 211 18.33 -1.52 -0.72
CA GLU A 211 19.27 -2.63 -0.86
C GLU A 211 19.14 -3.25 -2.25
N ILE A 212 20.25 -3.78 -2.78
CA ILE A 212 20.29 -4.45 -4.09
C ILE A 212 20.92 -5.82 -3.88
N VAL A 213 20.19 -6.87 -4.25
CA VAL A 213 20.65 -8.25 -4.24
C VAL A 213 20.74 -8.72 -5.68
N ASP A 214 21.98 -8.88 -6.17
CA ASP A 214 22.25 -9.45 -7.49
C ASP A 214 22.35 -10.99 -7.39
N ASP A 215 22.18 -11.69 -8.52
CA ASP A 215 22.32 -13.15 -8.65
C ASP A 215 21.36 -14.03 -7.81
N TRP A 216 20.12 -13.57 -7.57
CA TRP A 216 19.14 -14.38 -6.84
C TRP A 216 18.61 -15.56 -7.67
N GLN A 217 18.61 -16.77 -7.07
CA GLN A 217 18.14 -18.00 -7.70
C GLN A 217 16.80 -18.50 -7.12
N PRO A 218 15.96 -19.17 -7.93
CA PRO A 218 14.75 -19.83 -7.45
C PRO A 218 15.07 -20.88 -6.38
N GLY A 219 14.71 -20.60 -5.13
CA GLY A 219 15.01 -21.43 -3.97
C GLY A 219 15.72 -20.66 -2.86
N ASP A 220 16.34 -19.52 -3.18
CA ASP A 220 16.96 -18.65 -2.19
C ASP A 220 15.88 -17.91 -1.36
N PRO A 221 16.13 -17.68 -0.06
CA PRO A 221 15.20 -16.94 0.78
C PRO A 221 15.02 -15.50 0.25
N ALA A 222 13.78 -15.03 0.20
CA ALA A 222 13.52 -13.64 -0.18
C ALA A 222 14.00 -12.68 0.91
N PRO A 223 14.70 -11.57 0.54
CA PRO A 223 15.07 -10.55 1.50
C PRO A 223 13.82 -9.94 2.15
N ILE A 224 13.84 -9.87 3.48
CA ILE A 224 12.77 -9.31 4.32
C ILE A 224 12.83 -7.77 4.32
N THR A 225 13.93 -7.19 3.81
CA THR A 225 14.22 -5.76 3.69
C THR A 225 13.63 -5.14 2.41
N LYS A 226 13.64 -3.81 2.26
CA LYS A 226 13.28 -3.12 0.98
C LYS A 226 14.36 -3.34 -0.09
N ALA A 227 14.50 -4.57 -0.58
CA ALA A 227 15.54 -4.92 -1.55
C ALA A 227 15.03 -5.01 -2.99
N LEU A 228 15.87 -4.56 -3.92
CA LEU A 228 15.75 -4.87 -5.34
C LEU A 228 16.49 -6.18 -5.59
N VAL A 229 15.76 -7.20 -6.01
CA VAL A 229 16.29 -8.53 -6.30
C VAL A 229 16.42 -8.70 -7.80
N LEU A 230 17.60 -9.05 -8.29
CA LEU A 230 17.85 -9.30 -9.71
C LEU A 230 17.98 -10.80 -9.95
N THR A 231 17.34 -11.30 -11.00
CA THR A 231 17.49 -12.70 -11.41
C THR A 231 17.76 -12.83 -12.91
N ASN A 232 18.55 -13.85 -13.25
CA ASN A 232 18.86 -14.24 -14.63
C ASN A 232 17.90 -15.32 -15.17
N HIS A 233 17.02 -15.87 -14.32
CA HIS A 233 16.02 -16.82 -14.77
C HIS A 233 14.88 -16.13 -15.52
N LEU A 234 14.47 -16.75 -16.62
CA LEU A 234 13.34 -16.29 -17.43
C LEU A 234 12.04 -16.94 -16.93
N GLY A 235 11.15 -16.14 -16.37
CA GLY A 235 9.78 -16.58 -16.05
C GLY A 235 9.06 -15.65 -15.07
N PRO A 236 7.72 -15.66 -15.02
CA PRO A 236 6.95 -14.94 -14.00
C PRO A 236 6.81 -15.76 -12.69
N ASP A 237 7.06 -17.07 -12.72
CA ASP A 237 6.83 -18.00 -11.61
C ASP A 237 8.06 -18.15 -10.71
N HIS A 238 8.41 -17.06 -10.03
CA HIS A 238 9.47 -17.02 -9.04
C HIS A 238 8.86 -16.90 -7.64
N MET A 239 8.50 -18.03 -7.02
CA MET A 239 8.16 -18.05 -5.59
C MET A 239 9.39 -17.61 -4.78
N PRO A 240 9.24 -16.69 -3.81
CA PRO A 240 8.00 -16.20 -3.19
C PRO A 240 7.44 -14.86 -3.76
N PHE A 241 7.96 -14.35 -4.88
CA PHE A 241 7.69 -13.01 -5.41
C PHE A 241 6.45 -12.87 -6.31
N SER A 242 5.48 -13.79 -6.28
CA SER A 242 4.38 -13.95 -7.27
C SER A 242 3.53 -12.70 -7.60
N ARG A 243 3.55 -11.63 -6.79
CA ARG A 243 2.82 -10.37 -7.04
C ARG A 243 3.72 -9.15 -7.25
N ARG A 244 5.04 -9.30 -7.16
CA ARG A 244 6.04 -8.21 -7.18
C ARG A 244 7.22 -8.57 -8.08
N VAL A 245 6.88 -9.08 -9.26
CA VAL A 245 7.83 -9.39 -10.34
C VAL A 245 7.65 -8.35 -11.44
N LEU A 246 8.75 -7.73 -11.88
CA LEU A 246 8.77 -6.80 -13.01
C LEU A 246 9.75 -7.31 -14.06
N SER A 247 9.42 -7.14 -15.35
CA SER A 247 10.43 -7.28 -16.39
C SER A 247 11.38 -6.08 -16.39
N TYR A 248 12.60 -6.27 -16.90
CA TYR A 248 13.56 -5.17 -17.05
C TYR A 248 12.97 -3.96 -17.82
N ASP A 249 12.23 -4.20 -18.90
CA ASP A 249 11.60 -3.13 -19.69
C ASP A 249 10.56 -2.33 -18.88
N GLN A 250 9.78 -3.02 -18.03
CA GLN A 250 8.82 -2.38 -17.14
C GLN A 250 9.53 -1.57 -16.05
N ALA A 251 10.61 -2.09 -15.49
CA ALA A 251 11.41 -1.39 -14.50
C ALA A 251 12.00 -0.09 -15.08
N MET A 252 12.55 -0.12 -16.29
CA MET A 252 13.09 1.08 -16.97
C MET A 252 12.00 2.10 -17.34
N SER A 253 10.80 1.64 -17.69
CA SER A 253 9.65 2.55 -17.92
C SER A 253 9.28 3.34 -16.66
N LEU A 254 9.37 2.72 -15.47
CA LEU A 254 9.14 3.40 -14.20
C LEU A 254 10.25 4.41 -13.86
N VAL A 255 11.50 4.08 -14.16
CA VAL A 255 12.64 5.01 -14.01
C VAL A 255 12.43 6.25 -14.89
N ALA A 256 12.04 6.06 -16.16
CA ALA A 256 11.75 7.15 -17.08
C ALA A 256 10.57 8.01 -16.62
N ALA A 257 9.49 7.38 -16.14
CA ALA A 257 8.32 8.10 -15.62
C ALA A 257 8.68 8.96 -14.39
N LYS A 258 9.50 8.45 -13.48
CA LYS A 258 9.95 9.19 -12.29
C LYS A 258 10.91 10.33 -12.63
N ALA A 259 11.80 10.12 -13.60
CA ALA A 259 12.69 11.17 -14.10
C ALA A 259 11.90 12.35 -14.68
N ASN A 260 10.86 12.07 -15.47
CA ASN A 260 9.97 13.08 -16.03
C ASN A 260 9.17 13.81 -14.93
N ALA A 261 8.66 13.09 -13.93
CA ALA A 261 7.95 13.69 -12.79
C ALA A 261 8.85 14.62 -11.96
N LYS A 262 10.13 14.28 -11.78
CA LYS A 262 11.10 15.12 -11.06
C LYS A 262 11.47 16.39 -11.84
N GLN A 263 11.51 16.32 -13.17
CA GLN A 263 11.76 17.48 -14.03
C GLN A 263 10.57 18.44 -14.09
N GLY A 264 9.33 17.93 -14.07
CA GLY A 264 8.13 18.77 -14.05
C GLY A 264 7.86 19.48 -12.71
N ALA A 265 8.41 18.98 -11.60
CA ALA A 265 8.31 19.61 -10.28
C ALA A 265 9.37 20.69 -10.02
N ALA A 266 10.36 20.83 -10.91
CA ALA A 266 11.46 21.79 -10.82
C ALA A 266 11.34 22.95 -11.83
N ALA A 267 10.26 22.99 -12.60
CA ALA A 267 9.88 24.06 -13.52
C ALA A 267 8.71 24.86 -12.92
#